data_AF-A0A0A6VI55-F1
#
_entry.id   AF-A0A0A6VI55-F1
#
_cell.length_a   1.000
_cell.length_b   1.000
_cell.length_c   1.000
_cell.angle_alpha   90.00
_cell.angle_beta   90.00
_cell.angle_gamma   90.00
#
_symmetry.space_group_name_H-M   'P 1'
#
loop_
_entity.id
_entity.type
_entity.pdbx_description
1 polymer ?
#
loop_
_entity_poly.entity_id
_entity_poly.type
_entity_poly.pdbx_seq_one_letter_code
_entity_poly.pdbx_strand_id
1 'polypeptide(L)'
;MSELSKRERLLIFMEQLGSAGCVGTKSEAFKLVETILDKVEDDHSGQPKNYKDTGQRMYLWDFTKWVHDDSGLSSIVLKNHMLSLYEDGSIKIEILLGSGPITVFSKSGMTATI
;
A
#
# COMPACT_ATOMS: atom_id res chain seq x y z
N MET A 1 -22.91 -6.27 -6.43
CA MET A 1 -21.96 -5.15 -6.43
C MET A 1 -21.36 -5.08 -7.82
N SER A 2 -21.18 -3.89 -8.40
CA SER A 2 -20.52 -3.72 -9.70
C SER A 2 -19.01 -3.88 -9.54
N GLU A 3 -18.39 -4.65 -10.42
CA GLU A 3 -16.93 -4.78 -10.46
C GLU A 3 -16.30 -3.43 -10.81
N LEU A 4 -15.35 -2.97 -10.00
CA LEU A 4 -14.62 -1.72 -10.23
C LEU A 4 -13.27 -1.98 -10.90
N SER A 5 -12.81 -1.03 -11.70
CA SER A 5 -11.47 -1.08 -12.28
C SER A 5 -10.39 -0.97 -11.20
N LYS A 6 -9.18 -1.49 -11.49
CA LYS A 6 -8.03 -1.37 -10.57
C LYS A 6 -7.71 0.08 -10.18
N ARG A 7 -7.94 1.03 -11.08
CA ARG A 7 -7.73 2.46 -10.81
C ARG A 7 -8.72 2.98 -9.77
N GLU A 8 -10.01 2.66 -9.92
CA GLU A 8 -11.04 3.05 -8.96
C GLU A 8 -10.79 2.41 -7.59
N ARG A 9 -10.44 1.12 -7.57
CA ARG A 9 -10.09 0.42 -6.33
C ARG A 9 -8.84 1.01 -5.65
N LEU A 10 -7.83 1.43 -6.41
CA LEU A 10 -6.65 2.11 -5.86
C LEU A 10 -7.03 3.45 -5.19
N LEU A 11 -7.94 4.21 -5.78
CA LEU A 11 -8.44 5.46 -5.19
C LEU A 11 -9.16 5.21 -3.85
N ILE A 12 -10.06 4.22 -3.82
CA ILE A 12 -10.78 3.81 -2.60
C ILE A 12 -9.79 3.34 -1.53
N PHE A 13 -8.78 2.54 -1.91
CA PHE A 13 -7.74 2.08 -1.01
C PHE A 13 -6.97 3.26 -0.39
N MET A 14 -6.56 4.26 -1.18
CA MET A 14 -5.86 5.44 -0.65
C MET A 14 -6.76 6.29 0.26
N GLU A 15 -8.05 6.42 -0.06
CA GLU A 15 -9.03 7.13 0.77
C GLU A 15 -9.22 6.43 2.13
N GLN A 16 -9.42 5.11 2.13
CA GLN A 16 -9.56 4.32 3.36
C GLN A 16 -8.27 4.32 4.19
N LEU A 17 -7.10 4.24 3.54
CA LEU A 17 -5.81 4.32 4.23
C LEU A 17 -5.58 5.71 4.86
N GLY A 18 -5.98 6.77 4.16
CA GLY A 18 -5.97 8.14 4.69
C GLY A 18 -6.82 8.28 5.94
N SER A 19 -8.01 7.68 5.93
CA SER A 19 -9.01 7.73 7.02
C SER A 19 -8.70 6.81 8.20
N ALA A 20 -7.84 5.81 8.04
CA ALA A 20 -7.45 4.90 9.11
C ALA A 20 -6.67 5.62 10.22
N GLY A 21 -6.63 5.03 11.42
CA GLY A 21 -5.76 5.52 12.50
C GLY A 21 -4.28 5.47 12.13
N CYS A 22 -3.47 6.33 12.74
CA CYS A 22 -2.01 6.21 12.64
C CYS A 22 -1.53 4.97 13.37
N VAL A 23 -0.39 4.42 12.91
CA VAL A 23 0.30 3.27 13.50
C VAL A 23 1.72 3.67 13.85
N GLY A 24 2.37 3.00 14.80
CA GLY A 24 3.65 3.45 15.36
C GLY A 24 4.86 2.65 14.90
N THR A 25 4.64 1.59 14.13
CA THR A 25 5.72 0.74 13.63
C THR A 25 5.53 0.40 12.16
N LYS A 26 6.64 0.14 11.48
CA LYS A 26 6.64 -0.40 10.11
C LYS A 26 5.82 -1.68 9.94
N SER A 27 5.87 -2.58 10.94
CA SER A 27 5.10 -3.84 10.91
C SER A 27 3.60 -3.59 10.99
N GLU A 28 3.16 -2.65 11.82
CA GLU A 28 1.76 -2.24 11.89
C GLU A 28 1.33 -1.54 10.59
N ALA A 29 2.20 -0.70 10.01
CA ALA A 29 1.93 -0.08 8.71
C ALA A 29 1.75 -1.11 7.60
N PHE A 30 2.59 -2.15 7.56
CA PHE A 30 2.43 -3.26 6.62
C PHE A 30 1.08 -3.95 6.79
N LYS A 31 0.71 -4.33 8.03
CA LYS A 31 -0.57 -4.98 8.35
C LYS A 31 -1.77 -4.10 7.99
N LEU A 32 -1.68 -2.80 8.26
CA LEU A 32 -2.73 -1.84 7.94
C LEU A 32 -2.97 -1.78 6.44
N VAL A 33 -1.89 -1.64 5.66
CA VAL A 33 -1.99 -1.61 4.20
C VAL A 33 -2.56 -2.92 3.66
N GLU A 34 -2.07 -4.07 4.10
CA GLU A 34 -2.56 -5.38 3.66
C GLU A 34 -4.06 -5.55 3.97
N THR A 35 -4.47 -5.21 5.18
CA THR A 35 -5.87 -5.33 5.63
C THR A 35 -6.81 -4.48 4.78
N ILE A 36 -6.46 -3.21 4.54
CA ILE A 36 -7.32 -2.31 3.75
C ILE A 36 -7.34 -2.74 2.29
N LEU A 37 -6.19 -3.13 1.73
CA LEU A 37 -6.12 -3.58 0.35
C LEU A 37 -6.98 -4.83 0.12
N ASP A 38 -6.85 -5.83 1.00
CA ASP A 38 -7.64 -7.05 0.92
C ASP A 38 -9.13 -6.76 1.01
N LYS A 39 -9.54 -5.89 1.94
CA LYS A 39 -10.94 -5.47 2.09
C LYS A 39 -11.48 -4.80 0.82
N VAL A 40 -10.74 -3.85 0.25
CA VAL A 40 -11.14 -3.16 -0.98
C VAL A 40 -11.26 -4.15 -2.15
N GLU A 41 -10.33 -5.10 -2.25
CA GLU A 41 -10.37 -6.11 -3.30
C GLU A 41 -11.51 -7.12 -3.09
N ASP A 42 -11.81 -7.54 -1.86
CA ASP A 42 -12.95 -8.41 -1.54
C ASP A 42 -14.30 -7.72 -1.86
N ASP A 43 -14.43 -6.43 -1.52
CA ASP A 43 -15.65 -5.66 -1.71
C ASP A 43 -15.89 -5.29 -3.19
N HIS A 44 -14.84 -5.10 -3.99
CA HIS A 44 -14.96 -4.44 -5.31
C HIS A 44 -14.35 -5.19 -6.50
N SER A 45 -13.53 -6.21 -6.31
CA SER A 45 -12.89 -6.90 -7.44
C SER A 45 -13.80 -7.89 -8.16
N GLY A 46 -14.80 -8.44 -7.46
CA GLY A 46 -15.60 -9.57 -7.95
C GLY A 46 -14.83 -10.89 -8.01
N GLN A 47 -13.57 -10.92 -7.57
CA GLN A 47 -12.68 -12.07 -7.73
C GLN A 47 -12.30 -12.68 -6.37
N PRO A 48 -12.27 -14.02 -6.27
CA PRO A 48 -11.80 -14.67 -5.07
C PRO A 48 -10.32 -14.35 -4.82
N LYS A 49 -9.93 -14.36 -3.54
CA LYS A 49 -8.55 -14.17 -3.14
C LYS A 49 -7.72 -15.36 -3.61
N ASN A 50 -6.90 -15.15 -4.63
CA ASN A 50 -6.03 -16.16 -5.21
C ASN A 50 -4.67 -15.55 -5.55
N TYR A 51 -3.70 -15.72 -4.65
CA TYR A 51 -2.35 -15.20 -4.80
C TYR A 51 -1.56 -15.78 -5.98
N LYS A 52 -2.07 -16.83 -6.65
CA LYS A 52 -1.47 -17.38 -7.88
C LYS A 52 -1.90 -16.64 -9.14
N ASP A 53 -3.03 -15.91 -9.09
CA ASP A 53 -3.53 -15.09 -10.20
C ASP A 53 -3.51 -13.61 -9.82
N THR A 54 -2.48 -12.92 -10.30
CA THR A 54 -2.26 -11.49 -10.02
C THR A 54 -2.73 -10.57 -11.14
N GLY A 55 -3.37 -11.16 -12.16
CA GLY A 55 -3.94 -10.42 -13.27
C GLY A 55 -5.07 -9.50 -12.82
N GLN A 56 -5.94 -9.98 -11.93
CA GLN A 56 -7.21 -9.32 -11.64
C GLN A 56 -7.28 -8.58 -10.31
N ARG A 57 -6.66 -9.11 -9.24
CA ARG A 57 -6.56 -8.42 -7.94
C ARG A 57 -5.28 -7.58 -7.82
N MET A 58 -5.28 -6.62 -6.90
CA MET A 58 -4.06 -5.94 -6.42
C MET A 58 -3.52 -6.67 -5.20
N TYR A 59 -2.20 -6.82 -5.09
CA TYR A 59 -1.57 -7.57 -4.00
C TYR A 59 -0.21 -6.98 -3.61
N LEU A 60 0.16 -7.12 -2.33
CA LEU A 60 1.51 -6.85 -1.79
C LEU A 60 2.36 -8.11 -1.58
N TRP A 61 1.92 -9.22 -2.18
CA TRP A 61 2.29 -10.61 -1.95
C TRP A 61 3.74 -11.04 -2.15
N ASP A 62 4.61 -10.20 -2.71
CA ASP A 62 6.00 -10.61 -2.92
C ASP A 62 6.94 -9.95 -1.92
N PHE A 63 7.03 -10.56 -0.75
CA PHE A 63 8.00 -10.17 0.29
C PHE A 63 9.45 -10.17 -0.24
N THR A 64 9.78 -10.95 -1.28
CA THR A 64 11.12 -10.96 -1.88
C THR A 64 11.41 -9.74 -2.74
N LYS A 65 10.38 -9.01 -3.16
CA LYS A 65 10.51 -7.73 -3.89
C LYS A 65 10.63 -6.52 -2.99
N TRP A 66 10.49 -6.68 -1.67
CA TRP A 66 10.73 -5.58 -0.76
C TRP A 66 12.22 -5.28 -0.68
N VAL A 67 12.56 -4.02 -0.90
CA VAL A 67 13.89 -3.47 -0.69
C VAL A 67 13.90 -2.81 0.67
N HIS A 68 14.84 -3.22 1.50
CA HIS A 68 15.07 -2.65 2.83
C HIS A 68 16.39 -1.88 2.80
N ASP A 69 16.39 -0.65 3.30
CA ASP A 69 17.61 0.14 3.43
C ASP A 69 18.04 0.32 4.89
N ASP A 70 19.26 0.83 5.07
CA ASP A 70 19.87 1.04 6.39
C ASP A 70 19.19 2.14 7.21
N SER A 71 18.31 2.94 6.60
CA SER A 71 17.52 3.96 7.30
C SER A 71 16.25 3.40 7.94
N GLY A 72 15.97 2.11 7.73
CA GLY A 72 14.75 1.44 8.20
C GLY A 72 13.56 1.65 7.27
N LEU A 73 13.76 2.28 6.10
CA LEU A 73 12.75 2.32 5.05
C LEU A 73 12.61 0.93 4.43
N SER A 74 11.38 0.53 4.12
CA SER A 74 11.10 -0.62 3.30
C SER A 74 10.20 -0.20 2.16
N SER A 75 10.56 -0.55 0.93
CA SER A 75 9.78 -0.18 -0.24
C SER A 75 9.58 -1.34 -1.19
N ILE A 76 8.48 -1.31 -1.94
CA ILE A 76 8.18 -2.26 -3.00
C ILE A 76 7.67 -1.51 -4.23
N VAL A 77 8.14 -1.91 -5.41
CA VAL A 77 7.67 -1.40 -6.69
C VAL A 77 6.58 -2.32 -7.26
N LEU A 78 5.40 -1.76 -7.46
CA LEU A 78 4.21 -2.41 -7.99
C LEU A 78 3.86 -1.78 -9.35
N LYS A 79 4.38 -2.36 -10.43
CA LYS A 79 4.36 -1.78 -11.79
C LYS A 79 5.00 -0.38 -11.81
N ASN A 80 4.18 0.67 -11.82
CA ASN A 80 4.61 2.07 -11.86
C ASN A 80 4.39 2.79 -10.53
N HIS A 81 4.02 2.08 -9.47
CA HIS A 81 3.85 2.65 -8.13
C HIS A 81 4.95 2.14 -7.21
N MET A 82 5.41 2.98 -6.30
CA MET A 82 6.27 2.60 -5.20
C MET A 82 5.51 2.81 -3.90
N LEU A 83 5.39 1.75 -3.10
CA LEU A 83 4.90 1.84 -1.73
C LEU A 83 6.12 1.83 -0.81
N SER A 84 6.16 2.78 0.13
CA SER A 84 7.23 2.98 1.10
C SER A 84 6.65 2.97 2.51
N LEU A 85 7.30 2.21 3.41
CA LEU A 85 6.95 2.08 4.82
C LEU A 85 8.15 2.46 5.69
N TYR A 86 7.94 3.31 6.68
CA TYR A 86 8.98 3.83 7.57
C TYR A 86 8.89 3.20 8.96
N GLU A 87 9.97 3.25 9.74
CA GLU A 87 10.04 2.67 11.09
C GLU A 87 8.99 3.22 12.06
N ASP A 88 8.62 4.49 11.92
CA ASP A 88 7.59 5.17 12.72
C ASP A 88 6.16 4.81 12.33
N GLY A 89 5.98 3.94 11.32
CA GLY A 89 4.67 3.58 10.78
C GLY A 89 4.16 4.54 9.70
N SER A 90 4.96 5.51 9.25
CA SER A 90 4.61 6.36 8.11
C SER A 90 4.50 5.53 6.82
N ILE A 91 3.61 5.94 5.94
CA ILE A 91 3.32 5.29 4.66
C ILE A 91 3.36 6.33 3.54
N LYS A 92 4.05 6.02 2.44
CA LYS A 92 4.09 6.86 1.25
C LYS A 92 3.84 6.03 -0.01
N ILE A 93 3.04 6.56 -0.93
CA ILE A 93 2.83 5.98 -2.26
C ILE A 93 3.24 6.99 -3.31
N GLU A 94 4.09 6.56 -4.24
CA GLU A 94 4.62 7.36 -5.32
C GLU A 94 4.32 6.71 -6.67
N ILE A 95 4.12 7.53 -7.71
CA ILE A 95 4.13 7.08 -9.10
C ILE A 95 5.54 7.31 -9.66
N LEU A 96 6.15 6.25 -10.19
CA LEU A 96 7.45 6.30 -10.85
C LEU A 96 7.27 6.75 -12.30
N LEU A 97 7.67 8.00 -12.60
CA LEU A 97 7.71 8.53 -13.94
C LEU A 97 9.16 8.68 -14.42
N GLY A 98 9.38 8.78 -15.73
CA GLY A 98 10.72 8.99 -16.30
C GLY A 98 11.39 10.30 -15.85
N SER A 99 10.60 11.27 -15.38
CA SER A 99 11.07 12.54 -14.80
C SER A 99 11.33 12.48 -13.29
N GLY A 100 11.10 11.33 -12.65
CA GLY A 100 11.21 11.15 -11.19
C GLY A 100 9.90 10.71 -10.52
N PRO A 101 9.96 10.33 -9.23
CA PRO A 101 8.79 9.91 -8.47
C PRO A 101 7.87 11.10 -8.12
N ILE A 102 6.55 10.89 -8.22
CA ILE A 102 5.52 11.84 -7.75
C ILE A 102 4.78 11.21 -6.59
N THR A 103 4.77 11.86 -5.42
CA THR A 103 3.95 11.42 -4.28
C THR A 103 2.47 11.62 -4.58
N VAL A 104 1.69 10.55 -4.52
CA VAL A 104 0.23 10.57 -4.70
C VAL A 104 -0.52 10.29 -3.40
N PHE A 105 0.17 9.75 -2.39
CA PHE A 105 -0.36 9.58 -1.05
C PHE A 105 0.77 9.63 -0.02
N SER A 106 0.50 10.25 1.12
CA SER A 106 1.37 10.23 2.29
C SER A 106 0.53 10.21 3.55
N LYS A 107 0.93 9.38 4.52
CA LYS A 107 0.35 9.29 5.85
C LYS A 107 1.47 9.23 6.87
N SER A 108 1.41 10.12 7.86
CA SER A 108 2.32 10.09 9.00
C SER A 108 2.01 8.92 9.94
N GLY A 109 3.07 8.30 10.45
CA GLY A 109 3.01 7.35 11.55
C GLY A 109 2.74 8.03 12.89
N MET A 110 2.80 7.27 13.97
CA MET A 110 2.81 7.82 15.32
C MET A 110 4.25 8.22 15.66
N THR A 111 4.47 9.52 15.85
CA THR A 111 5.69 9.99 16.51
C THR A 111 5.70 9.46 17.94
N ALA A 112 6.76 8.74 18.31
CA ALA A 112 7.05 8.47 19.71
C ALA A 112 7.09 9.83 20.43
N THR A 113 6.11 10.07 21.31
CA THR A 113 6.16 11.23 22.20
C THR A 113 7.26 10.91 23.20
N ILE A 114 8.41 11.57 23.05
CA ILE A 114 9.56 11.47 23.96
C ILE A 114 9.18 12.13 25.29
#